data_AF-A0A2I0F2T8-F1
#
_entry.id   AF-A0A2I0F2T8-F1
#
_cell.length_a   1.000
_cell.length_b   1.000
_cell.length_c   1.000
_cell.angle_alpha   90.00
_cell.angle_beta   90.00
_cell.angle_gamma   90.00
#
_symmetry.space_group_name_H-M   'P 1'
#
loop_
_entity.id
_entity.type
_entity.pdbx_description
1 polymer ?
#
loop_
_entity_poly.entity_id
_entity_poly.type
_entity_poly.pdbx_seq_one_letter_code
_entity_poly.pdbx_strand_id
1 'polypeptide(L)'
;MVNSARKKFIKIRANPDEIAEIKKRAGDIDMSTYLRQLAFDQPIAPPTPILKQVVHKVDPELVRAINRIGININQIAKQTNAGQEVGNSVLMALLNLQTSLDKALASSVPDDR
;
A
#
# COMPACT_ATOMS: atom_id res chain seq x y z
N MET A 1 30.83 -6.40 -41.93
CA MET A 1 29.36 -6.39 -41.81
C MET A 1 28.93 -7.52 -40.89
N VAL A 2 28.62 -7.24 -39.62
CA VAL A 2 28.04 -8.28 -38.74
C VAL A 2 26.53 -8.11 -38.78
N ASN A 3 25.86 -8.89 -39.63
CA ASN A 3 24.41 -9.02 -39.62
C ASN A 3 24.02 -9.90 -38.42
N SER A 4 24.02 -9.29 -37.22
CA SER A 4 23.66 -9.98 -36.00
C SER A 4 22.14 -10.13 -35.96
N ALA A 5 21.63 -11.27 -36.45
CA ALA A 5 20.22 -11.59 -36.39
C ALA A 5 19.69 -11.39 -34.95
N ARG A 6 18.60 -10.62 -34.81
CA ARG A 6 18.04 -10.25 -33.50
C ARG A 6 17.37 -11.48 -32.88
N LYS A 7 17.96 -12.03 -31.81
CA LYS A 7 17.50 -13.28 -31.15
C LYS A 7 16.65 -13.07 -29.90
N LYS A 8 16.54 -11.84 -29.37
CA LYS A 8 15.81 -11.54 -28.13
C LYS A 8 14.42 -10.98 -28.45
N PHE A 9 13.39 -11.50 -27.79
CA PHE A 9 12.00 -11.04 -27.93
C PHE A 9 11.51 -10.41 -26.62
N ILE A 10 10.64 -9.41 -26.74
CA ILE A 10 9.97 -8.74 -25.62
C ILE A 10 8.50 -9.13 -25.68
N LYS A 11 7.94 -9.62 -24.57
CA LYS A 11 6.51 -9.94 -24.44
C LYS A 11 5.87 -8.88 -23.56
N ILE A 12 4.79 -8.26 -24.06
CA ILE A 12 4.00 -7.26 -23.34
C ILE A 12 2.60 -7.84 -23.17
N ARG A 13 2.02 -7.72 -21.97
CA ARG A 13 0.59 -8.00 -21.75
C ARG A 13 -0.16 -6.73 -22.09
N ALA A 14 -1.17 -6.85 -22.94
CA ALA A 14 -2.02 -5.75 -23.35
C ALA A 14 -3.47 -6.24 -23.46
N ASN A 15 -4.40 -5.33 -23.23
CA ASN A 15 -5.82 -5.53 -23.44
C ASN A 15 -6.18 -5.36 -24.93
N PRO A 16 -7.34 -5.88 -25.38
CA PRO A 16 -7.75 -5.78 -26.78
C PRO A 16 -7.82 -4.34 -27.30
N ASP A 17 -8.29 -3.41 -26.47
CA ASP A 17 -8.41 -1.99 -26.81
C ASP A 17 -7.04 -1.33 -27.00
N GLU A 18 -6.09 -1.67 -26.13
CA GLU A 18 -4.70 -1.19 -26.22
C GLU A 18 -4.04 -1.67 -27.51
N ILE A 19 -4.27 -2.94 -27.89
CA ILE A 19 -3.74 -3.48 -29.15
C ILE A 19 -4.36 -2.75 -30.36
N ALA A 20 -5.66 -2.47 -30.33
CA ALA A 20 -6.35 -1.75 -31.41
C ALA A 20 -5.82 -0.31 -31.54
N GLU A 21 -5.58 0.35 -30.41
CA GLU A 21 -5.02 1.71 -30.40
C GLU A 21 -3.58 1.75 -30.90
N ILE A 22 -2.73 0.81 -30.49
CA ILE A 22 -1.36 0.72 -30.99
C ILE A 22 -1.38 0.44 -32.50
N LYS A 23 -2.29 -0.42 -32.99
CA LYS A 23 -2.45 -0.68 -34.44
C LYS A 23 -2.87 0.57 -35.21
N LYS A 24 -3.80 1.35 -34.66
CA LYS A 24 -4.22 2.62 -35.25
C LYS A 24 -3.07 3.63 -35.30
N ARG A 25 -2.23 3.68 -34.27
CA ARG A 25 -1.06 4.59 -34.20
C ARG A 25 0.11 4.13 -35.06
N ALA A 26 0.28 2.82 -35.26
CA ALA A 26 1.30 2.25 -36.14
C ALA A 26 1.00 2.50 -37.63
N GLY A 27 -0.29 2.60 -37.99
CA GLY A 27 -0.73 2.90 -39.35
C GLY A 27 -0.24 1.83 -40.34
N ASP A 28 0.55 2.25 -41.33
CA ASP A 28 1.12 1.39 -42.38
C ASP A 28 2.43 0.70 -41.99
N ILE A 29 2.97 1.00 -40.79
CA ILE A 29 4.22 0.41 -40.31
C ILE A 29 3.89 -0.85 -39.51
N ASP A 30 4.70 -1.92 -39.66
CA ASP A 30 4.57 -3.10 -38.82
C ASP A 30 4.71 -2.73 -37.34
N MET A 31 3.81 -3.28 -36.52
CA MET A 31 3.72 -3.02 -35.08
C MET A 31 5.05 -3.18 -34.35
N SER A 32 5.84 -4.18 -34.76
CA SER A 32 7.16 -4.47 -34.20
C SER A 32 8.20 -3.39 -34.49
N THR A 33 8.05 -2.68 -35.61
CA THR A 33 8.91 -1.58 -36.02
C THR A 33 8.49 -0.28 -35.36
N TYR A 34 7.18 -0.03 -35.27
CA TYR A 34 6.62 1.11 -34.54
C TYR A 34 6.99 1.09 -33.06
N LEU A 35 6.78 -0.04 -32.37
CA LEU A 35 7.15 -0.18 -30.94
C LEU A 35 8.65 -0.05 -30.71
N ARG A 36 9.48 -0.40 -31.69
CA ARG A 36 10.94 -0.28 -31.60
C ARG A 36 11.37 1.18 -31.69
N GLN A 37 10.86 1.92 -32.67
CA GLN A 37 11.13 3.36 -32.78
C GLN A 37 10.66 4.08 -31.52
N LEU A 38 9.48 3.72 -31.01
CA LEU A 38 8.95 4.30 -29.78
C LEU A 38 9.84 4.00 -28.55
N ALA A 39 10.38 2.79 -28.43
CA ALA A 39 11.21 2.40 -27.30
C ALA A 39 12.66 2.94 -27.35
N PHE A 40 13.20 3.20 -28.54
CA PHE A 40 14.60 3.63 -28.71
C PHE A 40 14.77 5.10 -29.09
N ASP A 41 13.82 5.72 -29.79
CA ASP A 41 13.92 7.11 -30.27
C ASP A 41 13.26 8.13 -29.33
N GLN A 42 12.68 7.69 -28.19
CA GLN A 42 12.19 8.62 -27.19
C GLN A 42 13.32 9.08 -26.27
N PRO A 43 13.52 10.40 -26.06
CA PRO A 43 14.37 10.89 -25.00
C PRO A 43 13.74 10.41 -23.68
N ILE A 44 14.46 9.53 -22.98
CA ILE A 44 14.04 9.02 -21.68
C ILE A 44 13.93 10.23 -20.76
N ALA A 45 12.72 10.74 -20.56
CA ALA A 45 12.48 11.67 -19.48
C ALA A 45 12.94 10.94 -18.21
N PRO A 46 13.87 11.53 -17.42
CA PRO A 46 14.31 10.89 -16.19
C PRO A 46 13.05 10.54 -15.40
N PRO A 47 12.94 9.30 -14.87
CA PRO A 47 11.77 8.89 -14.13
C PRO A 47 11.49 9.98 -13.10
N THR A 48 10.29 10.54 -13.15
CA THR A 48 9.87 11.56 -12.19
C THR A 48 10.19 11.00 -10.81
N PRO A 49 11.03 11.69 -10.00
CA PRO A 49 11.34 11.19 -8.68
C PRO A 49 10.00 11.08 -7.97
N ILE A 50 9.57 9.84 -7.71
CA ILE A 50 8.44 9.58 -6.85
C ILE A 50 8.80 10.32 -5.57
N LEU A 51 8.09 11.42 -5.31
CA LEU A 51 8.23 12.18 -4.08
C LEU A 51 8.08 11.14 -2.99
N LYS A 52 9.20 10.75 -2.37
CA LYS A 52 9.18 9.86 -1.22
C LYS A 52 8.33 10.60 -0.23
N GLN A 53 7.08 10.16 -0.04
CA GLN A 53 6.24 10.66 1.03
C GLN A 53 7.14 10.61 2.26
N VAL A 54 7.35 11.76 2.88
CA VAL A 54 8.03 11.84 4.16
C VAL A 54 7.11 11.12 5.11
N VAL A 55 7.28 9.80 5.21
CA VAL A 55 6.61 8.99 6.21
C VAL A 55 7.22 9.47 7.50
N HIS A 56 6.50 10.35 8.20
CA HIS A 56 6.83 10.70 9.57
C HIS A 56 7.07 9.38 10.30
N LYS A 57 8.29 9.21 10.80
CA LYS A 57 8.75 7.99 11.45
C LYS A 57 8.05 7.93 12.81
N VAL A 58 6.77 7.62 12.81
CA VAL A 58 5.97 7.39 14.02
C VAL A 58 6.55 6.14 14.68
N ASP A 59 6.67 6.19 16.01
CA ASP A 59 7.14 5.06 16.79
C ASP A 59 6.30 3.80 16.45
N PRO A 60 6.93 2.71 16.01
CA PRO A 60 6.24 1.45 15.76
C PRO A 60 5.41 0.95 16.95
N GLU A 61 5.81 1.26 18.19
CA GLU A 61 5.05 0.89 19.39
C GLU A 61 3.73 1.65 19.48
N LEU A 62 3.73 2.94 19.13
CA LEU A 62 2.52 3.77 19.10
C LEU A 62 1.53 3.26 18.05
N VAL A 63 2.02 2.90 16.85
CA VAL A 63 1.18 2.31 15.80
C VAL A 63 0.56 0.99 16.25
N ARG A 64 1.31 0.15 16.97
CA ARG A 64 0.80 -1.11 17.54
C ARG A 64 -0.24 -0.86 18.62
N ALA A 65 -0.03 0.13 19.49
CA ALA A 65 -0.99 0.50 20.52
C ALA A 65 -2.32 0.96 19.91
N ILE A 66 -2.27 1.84 18.90
CA ILE A 66 -3.47 2.31 18.18
C ILE A 66 -4.20 1.14 17.51
N ASN A 67 -3.47 0.21 16.89
CA ASN A 67 -4.08 -0.96 16.26
C ASN A 67 -4.83 -1.84 17.29
N ARG A 68 -4.22 -2.08 18.46
CA ARG A 68 -4.88 -2.82 19.56
C ARG A 68 -6.17 -2.13 20.02
N ILE A 69 -6.15 -0.81 20.16
CA ILE A 69 -7.33 -0.01 20.53
C ILE A 69 -8.43 -0.17 19.47
N GLY A 70 -8.09 -0.04 18.19
CA GLY A 70 -9.03 -0.19 17.09
C GLY A 70 -9.67 -1.57 17.03
N ILE A 71 -8.89 -2.64 17.26
CA ILE A 71 -9.40 -4.02 17.34
C ILE A 71 -10.41 -4.16 18.47
N ASN A 72 -10.11 -3.64 19.66
CA ASN A 72 -10.98 -3.75 20.82
C ASN A 72 -12.29 -2.98 20.63
N ILE A 73 -12.24 -1.77 20.07
CA ILE A 73 -13.45 -0.99 19.72
C ILE A 73 -14.32 -1.76 18.73
N ASN A 74 -13.71 -2.40 17.73
CA ASN A 74 -14.45 -3.19 16.75
C ASN A 74 -15.11 -4.42 17.38
N GLN A 75 -14.47 -5.04 18.37
CA GLN A 75 -15.06 -6.16 19.12
C GLN A 75 -16.26 -5.71 19.97
N ILE A 76 -16.14 -4.58 20.66
CA ILE A 76 -17.26 -3.99 21.43
C ILE A 76 -18.41 -3.64 20.48
N ALA A 77 -18.13 -2.97 19.36
CA ALA A 77 -19.14 -2.62 18.38
C ALA A 77 -19.86 -3.85 17.82
N LYS A 78 -19.11 -4.91 17.49
CA LYS A 78 -19.71 -6.17 17.01
C LYS A 78 -20.60 -6.83 18.06
N GLN A 79 -20.20 -6.83 19.32
CA GLN A 79 -21.01 -7.43 20.39
C GLN A 79 -22.26 -6.60 20.70
N THR A 80 -22.15 -5.27 20.74
CA THR A 80 -23.30 -4.37 20.88
C THR A 80 -24.26 -4.52 19.70
N ASN A 81 -23.75 -4.61 18.47
CA ASN A 81 -24.56 -4.80 17.27
C ASN A 81 -25.21 -6.19 17.20
N ALA A 82 -24.65 -7.19 17.88
CA ALA A 82 -25.18 -8.55 17.94
C ALA A 82 -26.33 -8.70 18.97
N GLY A 83 -26.72 -7.64 19.69
CA GLY A 83 -27.83 -7.66 20.64
C GLY A 83 -27.58 -8.53 21.88
N GLN A 84 -26.34 -8.94 22.13
CA GLN A 84 -25.96 -9.61 23.37
C GLN A 84 -25.86 -8.55 24.47
N GLU A 85 -26.64 -8.69 25.54
CA GLU A 85 -26.43 -7.91 26.77
C GLU A 85 -24.95 -7.97 27.14
N VAL A 86 -24.35 -6.80 27.37
CA VAL A 86 -22.92 -6.65 27.62
C VAL A 86 -22.58 -7.44 28.88
N GLY A 87 -22.17 -8.68 28.70
CA GLY A 87 -21.87 -9.60 29.79
C GLY A 87 -20.74 -9.05 30.64
N ASN A 88 -20.77 -9.38 31.94
CA ASN A 88 -19.78 -8.97 32.93
C ASN A 88 -18.32 -9.19 32.46
N SER A 89 -18.08 -10.14 31.55
CA SER A 89 -16.77 -10.38 30.90
C SER A 89 -16.25 -9.19 30.07
N VAL A 90 -17.14 -8.46 29.39
CA VAL A 90 -16.77 -7.28 28.59
C VAL A 90 -16.46 -6.09 29.49
N LEU A 91 -17.24 -5.91 30.56
CA LEU A 91 -16.96 -4.91 31.60
C LEU A 91 -15.60 -5.17 32.27
N MET A 92 -15.30 -6.43 32.59
CA MET A 92 -14.00 -6.82 33.14
C MET A 92 -12.85 -6.61 32.13
N ALA A 93 -13.08 -6.86 30.84
CA ALA A 93 -12.09 -6.59 29.80
C ALA A 93 -11.81 -5.09 29.65
N LEU A 94 -12.84 -4.24 29.76
CA LEU A 94 -12.71 -2.78 29.76
C LEU A 94 -11.96 -2.27 31.00
N LEU A 95 -12.25 -2.79 32.19
CA LEU A 95 -11.55 -2.45 33.43
C LEU A 95 -10.05 -2.83 33.36
N ASN A 96 -9.75 -3.99 32.80
CA ASN A 96 -8.37 -4.45 32.59
C ASN A 96 -7.63 -3.58 31.56
N LEU A 97 -8.33 -3.08 30.54
CA LEU A 97 -7.77 -2.14 29.58
C LEU A 97 -7.43 -0.79 30.22
N GLN A 98 -8.35 -0.24 31.02
CA GLN A 98 -8.13 1.01 31.74
C GLN A 98 -6.90 0.91 32.64
N THR A 99 -6.83 -0.12 33.48
CA THR A 99 -5.69 -0.34 34.39
C THR A 99 -4.37 -0.59 33.66
N SER A 100 -4.39 -1.20 32.47
CA SER A 100 -3.19 -1.38 31.65
C SER A 100 -2.72 -0.07 31.01
N LEU A 101 -3.64 0.79 30.58
CA LEU A 101 -3.32 2.12 30.06
C LEU A 101 -2.78 3.03 31.15
N ASP A 102 -3.37 3.01 32.35
CA ASP A 102 -2.89 3.81 33.50
C ASP A 102 -1.46 3.42 33.88
N LYS A 103 -1.13 2.13 33.86
CA LYS A 103 0.24 1.63 34.08
C LYS A 103 1.20 2.08 32.98
N ALA A 104 0.79 1.98 31.72
CA ALA A 104 1.63 2.41 30.59
C ALA A 104 1.90 3.91 30.64
N LEU A 105 0.88 4.72 30.97
CA LEU A 105 1.00 6.16 31.17
C LEU A 105 1.94 6.48 32.33
N ALA A 106 1.76 5.85 33.49
CA ALA A 106 2.62 6.03 34.65
C ALA A 106 4.09 5.65 34.38
N SER A 107 4.34 4.65 33.53
CA SER A 107 5.71 4.28 33.11
C SER A 107 6.30 5.19 32.03
N SER A 108 5.48 6.02 31.39
CA SER A 108 5.88 6.91 30.29
C SER A 108 6.08 8.37 30.71
N VAL A 109 5.66 8.75 31.92
CA VAL A 109 5.96 10.04 32.54
C VAL A 109 7.34 9.94 33.20
N PRO A 110 8.35 10.71 32.74
CA PRO A 110 9.61 10.84 33.47
C PRO A 110 9.33 11.49 34.82
N ASP A 111 9.90 10.91 35.87
CA ASP A 111 10.03 11.54 37.19
C ASP A 111 10.95 12.76 37.06
N ASP A 112 10.38 13.86 36.55
CA ASP A 112 11.00 15.18 36.60
C ASP A 112 10.39 15.94 37.78
N ARG A 113 11.04 15.72 38.94
CA ARG A 113 11.03 16.47 40.22
C ARG A 113 10.17 15.97 41.37
#